data_AF-A0A2E4W4W2-F1
#
_entry.id   AF-A0A2E4W4W2-F1
#
_cell.length_a   1.000
_cell.length_b   1.000
_cell.length_c   1.000
_cell.angle_alpha   90.00
_cell.angle_beta   90.00
_cell.angle_gamma   90.00
#
_symmetry.space_group_name_H-M   'P 1'
#
loop_
_entity.id
_entity.type
_entity.pdbx_description
1 polymer ?
#
loop_
_entity_poly.entity_id
_entity_poly.type
_entity_poly.pdbx_seq_one_letter_code
_entity_poly.pdbx_strand_id
1 'polypeptide(L)'
;MYILYKEPGTFLATIKPLYSNGGRHICEIEDDTFNYIKGNVKVLEDRMVWKGGANYGKLKIKYWTNGKDKNDLDYRTSSVGNDIDLTTKVYRDYTEEEFNATLGLQKIVLTANVEDIFDGRFKALQKNKPEMETMMWPAQSKEANAYKADNTIDTPVLSKLAETRGITVSELADKIIIKETEYNIAVAELLGQQQKLIDEIKACTQIYELIKWNEDNFGIQAPVQSISEWYPELVDENGLRKVSVDHSIKF
;
A
#
# COMPACT_ATOMS: atom_id res chain seq x y z
N MET A 1 10.18 -7.58 16.94
CA MET A 1 9.40 -7.81 15.70
C MET A 1 9.81 -6.83 14.60
N TYR A 2 9.59 -7.16 13.32
CA TYR A 2 9.77 -6.22 12.21
C TYR A 2 8.44 -5.77 11.63
N ILE A 3 8.37 -4.49 11.26
CA ILE A 3 7.18 -3.89 10.65
C ILE A 3 7.51 -3.09 9.40
N LEU A 4 6.52 -3.00 8.52
CA LEU A 4 6.44 -2.05 7.44
C LEU A 4 5.43 -0.96 7.82
N TYR A 5 5.85 0.29 7.76
CA TYR A 5 5.07 1.42 8.25
C TYR A 5 5.37 2.67 7.42
N LYS A 6 4.42 3.61 7.37
CA LYS A 6 4.57 4.90 6.71
C LYS A 6 4.38 6.01 7.74
N GLU A 7 5.40 6.84 7.96
CA GLU A 7 5.32 7.89 8.97
C GLU A 7 4.33 8.99 8.58
N PRO A 8 3.46 9.43 9.51
CA PRO A 8 2.83 10.74 9.42
C PRO A 8 3.65 11.84 10.13
N GLY A 9 4.86 11.54 10.66
CA GLY A 9 5.61 12.46 11.52
C GLY A 9 6.99 11.96 11.92
N THR A 10 7.31 11.99 13.22
CA THR A 10 8.58 11.51 13.79
C THR A 10 8.42 10.12 14.41
N PHE A 11 9.43 9.26 14.24
CA PHE A 11 9.51 7.96 14.90
C PHE A 11 9.37 8.09 16.43
N LEU A 12 8.61 7.20 17.04
CA LEU A 12 8.68 6.98 18.49
C LEU A 12 10.11 6.51 18.83
N ALA A 13 10.64 6.91 19.99
CA ALA A 13 11.99 6.54 20.42
C ALA A 13 12.22 5.02 20.50
N THR A 14 11.15 4.24 20.62
CA THR A 14 11.16 2.77 20.67
C THR A 14 11.15 2.10 19.28
N ILE A 15 11.05 2.89 18.19
CA ILE A 15 11.10 2.38 16.82
C ILE A 15 12.52 2.55 16.29
N LYS A 16 13.13 1.45 15.86
CA LYS A 16 14.46 1.43 15.25
C LYS A 16 14.33 1.29 13.73
N PRO A 17 14.42 2.40 12.96
CA PRO A 17 14.36 2.33 11.50
C PRO A 17 15.57 1.58 10.96
N LEU A 18 15.34 0.71 9.98
CA LEU A 18 16.39 -0.04 9.30
C LEU A 18 16.70 0.59 7.94
N TYR A 19 15.70 0.65 7.05
CA TYR A 19 15.78 1.22 5.71
C TYR A 19 14.37 1.38 5.13
N SER A 20 14.26 1.86 3.89
CA SER A 20 12.97 2.12 3.25
C SER A 20 12.81 1.40 1.92
N ASN A 21 11.59 0.95 1.62
CA ASN A 21 11.21 0.31 0.37
C ASN A 21 9.86 0.85 -0.11
N GLY A 22 9.77 1.26 -1.38
CA GLY A 22 8.51 1.71 -1.98
C GLY A 22 7.81 2.85 -1.23
N GLY A 23 8.60 3.78 -0.64
CA GLY A 23 8.07 4.91 0.13
C GLY A 23 7.59 4.58 1.54
N ARG A 24 7.91 3.38 2.06
CA ARG A 24 7.61 2.92 3.41
C ARG A 24 8.88 2.56 4.17
N HIS A 25 8.85 2.69 5.47
CA HIS A 25 9.95 2.34 6.37
C HIS A 25 9.79 0.91 6.86
N ILE A 26 10.90 0.17 6.84
CA ILE A 26 11.05 -1.09 7.54
C ILE A 26 11.77 -0.81 8.85
N CYS A 27 11.14 -1.20 9.95
CA CYS A 27 11.60 -0.91 11.30
C CYS A 27 11.63 -2.17 12.15
N GLU A 28 12.56 -2.20 13.09
CA GLU A 28 12.57 -3.12 14.21
C GLU A 28 11.87 -2.44 15.40
N ILE A 29 10.96 -3.17 16.06
CA ILE A 29 10.23 -2.70 17.23
C ILE A 29 10.17 -3.79 18.31
N GLU A 30 9.99 -3.35 19.55
CA GLU A 30 9.54 -4.22 20.64
C GLU A 30 8.05 -4.54 20.48
N ASP A 31 7.64 -5.73 20.91
CA ASP A 31 6.29 -6.24 20.65
C ASP A 31 5.18 -5.36 21.23
N ASP A 32 5.37 -4.80 22.42
CA ASP A 32 4.40 -3.90 23.05
C ASP A 32 4.22 -2.58 22.27
N THR A 33 5.27 -2.10 21.60
CA THR A 33 5.22 -0.85 20.82
C THR A 33 4.23 -0.96 19.67
N PHE A 34 4.05 -2.15 19.08
CA PHE A 34 3.17 -2.39 17.94
C PHE A 34 1.75 -1.87 18.17
N ASN A 35 1.19 -2.09 19.36
CA ASN A 35 -0.18 -1.72 19.72
C ASN A 35 -0.45 -0.22 19.71
N TYR A 36 0.60 0.61 19.75
CA TYR A 36 0.49 2.06 19.83
C TYR A 36 0.80 2.75 18.50
N ILE A 37 1.22 2.00 17.47
CA ILE A 37 1.53 2.56 16.15
C ILE A 37 0.22 2.74 15.38
N LYS A 38 -0.02 3.97 14.92
CA LYS A 38 -1.20 4.33 14.13
C LYS A 38 -0.94 4.12 12.64
N GLY A 39 -2.02 3.89 11.89
CA GLY A 39 -2.00 3.82 10.43
C GLY A 39 -1.87 2.41 9.90
N ASN A 40 -1.54 2.30 8.61
CA ASN A 40 -1.42 1.01 7.93
C ASN A 40 -0.05 0.38 8.19
N VAL A 41 0.02 -0.43 9.24
CA VAL A 41 1.21 -1.18 9.66
C VAL A 41 1.08 -2.64 9.25
N LYS A 42 2.14 -3.20 8.66
CA LYS A 42 2.22 -4.64 8.33
C LYS A 42 3.36 -5.27 9.11
N VAL A 43 3.14 -6.46 9.67
CA VAL A 43 4.22 -7.26 10.27
C VAL A 43 4.99 -7.98 9.16
N LEU A 44 6.31 -8.02 9.28
CA LEU A 44 7.20 -8.67 8.32
C LEU A 44 7.92 -9.86 8.94
N GLU A 45 8.09 -10.92 8.16
CA GLU A 45 8.99 -12.02 8.49
C GLU A 45 10.46 -11.59 8.33
N ASP A 46 11.35 -12.13 9.17
CA ASP A 46 12.79 -11.85 9.14
C ASP A 46 13.41 -12.00 7.76
N ARG A 47 13.04 -13.05 7.01
CA ARG A 47 13.55 -13.26 5.65
C ARG A 47 13.14 -12.16 4.68
N MET A 48 11.93 -11.60 4.83
CA MET A 48 11.45 -10.49 3.99
C MET A 48 12.25 -9.23 4.27
N VAL A 49 12.61 -8.99 5.53
CA VAL A 49 13.51 -7.92 5.92
C VAL A 49 14.88 -8.15 5.29
N TRP A 50 15.60 -9.18 5.74
CA TRP A 50 17.02 -9.30 5.43
C TRP A 50 17.34 -9.75 4.00
N LYS A 51 16.47 -10.56 3.37
CA LYS A 51 16.67 -11.02 1.98
C LYS A 51 15.80 -10.25 1.00
N GLY A 52 14.53 -10.04 1.32
CA GLY A 52 13.60 -9.31 0.45
C GLY A 52 13.93 -7.83 0.35
N GLY A 53 14.16 -7.17 1.48
CA GLY A 53 14.40 -5.73 1.55
C GLY A 53 15.65 -5.28 0.79
N ALA A 54 16.74 -6.05 0.94
CA ALA A 54 17.98 -5.83 0.21
C ALA A 54 17.82 -5.94 -1.32
N ASN A 55 16.79 -6.65 -1.78
CA ASN A 55 16.59 -7.01 -3.19
C ASN A 55 15.32 -6.42 -3.81
N TYR A 56 14.57 -5.63 -3.06
CA TYR A 56 13.36 -4.96 -3.53
C TYR A 56 13.60 -4.17 -4.82
N GLY A 57 12.76 -4.40 -5.82
CA GLY A 57 12.83 -3.73 -7.12
C GLY A 57 13.98 -4.20 -8.00
N LYS A 58 14.76 -5.20 -7.58
CA LYS A 58 15.84 -5.79 -8.38
C LYS A 58 15.37 -7.05 -9.06
N LEU A 59 15.79 -7.27 -10.30
CA LEU A 59 15.48 -8.51 -11.04
C LEU A 59 16.49 -9.63 -10.83
N LYS A 60 17.72 -9.26 -10.46
CA LYS A 60 18.84 -10.16 -10.24
C LYS A 60 19.62 -9.68 -9.03
N ILE A 61 20.31 -10.61 -8.39
CA ILE A 61 21.21 -10.29 -7.29
C ILE A 61 22.51 -9.73 -7.87
N LYS A 62 22.87 -8.52 -7.44
CA LYS A 62 24.12 -7.84 -7.81
C LYS A 62 25.13 -8.01 -6.69
N TYR A 63 26.34 -8.46 -7.02
CA TYR A 63 27.47 -8.55 -6.09
C TYR A 63 28.79 -8.16 -6.78
N TRP A 64 29.84 -7.98 -5.98
CA TRP A 64 31.18 -7.62 -6.44
C TRP A 64 32.17 -8.74 -6.15
N THR A 65 33.13 -8.95 -7.05
CA THR A 65 34.19 -9.97 -6.97
C THR A 65 35.53 -9.37 -7.44
N ASN A 66 36.64 -9.97 -7.00
CA ASN A 66 38.00 -9.59 -7.39
C ASN A 66 38.43 -10.15 -8.77
N GLY A 67 37.54 -10.85 -9.47
CA GLY A 67 37.79 -11.40 -10.80
C GLY A 67 38.75 -12.59 -10.84
N LYS A 68 39.29 -13.05 -9.69
CA LYS A 68 40.27 -14.13 -9.62
C LYS A 68 39.66 -15.51 -9.37
N ASP A 69 38.46 -15.59 -8.80
CA ASP A 69 37.73 -16.85 -8.65
C ASP A 69 36.24 -16.70 -8.97
N LYS A 70 35.77 -17.43 -10.00
CA LYS A 70 34.35 -17.49 -10.36
C LYS A 70 33.52 -18.34 -9.38
N ASN A 71 34.19 -19.13 -8.53
CA ASN A 71 33.57 -20.08 -7.61
C ASN A 71 33.74 -19.72 -6.14
N ASP A 72 34.33 -18.57 -5.82
CA ASP A 72 34.47 -18.15 -4.43
C ASP A 72 33.14 -17.55 -3.93
N LEU A 73 32.33 -18.40 -3.31
CA LEU A 73 31.07 -18.03 -2.67
C LEU A 73 31.31 -17.19 -1.39
N ASP A 74 32.56 -17.06 -0.93
CA ASP A 74 32.91 -16.51 0.38
C ASP A 74 33.02 -14.97 0.37
N TYR A 75 33.30 -14.37 -0.80
CA TYR A 75 33.46 -12.91 -0.93
C TYR A 75 32.10 -12.15 -1.03
N ARG A 76 30.98 -12.76 -0.65
CA ARG A 76 29.63 -12.31 -1.09
C ARG A 76 28.99 -11.16 -0.31
N THR A 77 29.70 -10.45 0.53
CA THR A 77 29.07 -9.52 1.46
C THR A 77 29.57 -8.10 1.29
N SER A 78 28.80 -7.35 0.51
CA SER A 78 28.64 -5.89 0.60
C SER A 78 29.90 -5.05 0.34
N SER A 79 29.71 -3.85 -0.21
CA SER A 79 30.73 -2.82 -0.27
C SER A 79 31.04 -2.25 1.14
N VAL A 80 31.16 -3.11 2.15
CA VAL A 80 31.46 -2.70 3.53
C VAL A 80 32.97 -2.75 3.68
N GLY A 81 33.55 -1.56 3.48
CA GLY A 81 34.92 -1.23 3.85
C GLY A 81 35.93 -1.52 2.76
N ASN A 82 36.26 -0.52 1.94
CA ASN A 82 37.54 -0.28 1.25
C ASN A 82 38.39 -1.51 0.85
N ASP A 83 37.78 -2.62 0.45
CA ASP A 83 38.52 -3.79 0.01
C ASP A 83 38.85 -3.54 -1.46
N ILE A 84 40.05 -3.02 -1.68
CA ILE A 84 40.51 -2.41 -2.93
C ILE A 84 40.54 -3.42 -4.10
N ASP A 85 40.36 -4.70 -3.80
CA ASP A 85 40.42 -5.80 -4.75
C ASP A 85 39.07 -6.11 -5.42
N LEU A 86 37.94 -5.52 -4.99
CA LEU A 86 36.64 -5.74 -5.65
C LEU A 86 36.33 -4.78 -6.77
N THR A 87 36.68 -5.19 -7.98
CA THR A 87 36.50 -4.35 -9.17
C THR A 87 35.43 -4.87 -10.12
N THR A 88 35.02 -6.14 -10.00
CA THR A 88 34.16 -6.79 -11.00
C THR A 88 32.73 -6.93 -10.48
N LYS A 89 31.77 -6.30 -11.18
CA LYS A 89 30.34 -6.42 -10.89
C LYS A 89 29.75 -7.62 -11.61
N VAL A 90 29.06 -8.49 -10.87
CA VAL A 90 28.43 -9.71 -11.42
C VAL A 90 26.97 -9.78 -11.00
N TYR A 91 26.17 -10.43 -11.84
CA TYR A 91 24.75 -10.71 -11.61
C TYR A 91 24.52 -12.21 -11.52
N ARG A 92 23.65 -12.63 -10.61
CA ARG A 92 23.13 -14.00 -10.54
C ARG A 92 21.63 -14.00 -10.35
N ASP A 93 21.02 -15.14 -10.66
CA ASP A 93 19.63 -15.38 -10.34
C ASP A 93 19.43 -15.54 -8.83
N TYR A 94 18.18 -15.34 -8.41
CA TYR A 94 17.74 -15.52 -7.04
C TYR A 94 17.83 -16.99 -6.63
N THR A 95 18.15 -17.26 -5.36
CA THR A 95 17.72 -18.52 -4.76
C THR A 95 16.20 -18.49 -4.56
N GLU A 96 15.56 -19.66 -4.44
CA GLU A 96 14.12 -19.74 -4.19
C GLU A 96 13.68 -18.95 -2.95
N GLU A 97 14.46 -19.02 -1.88
CA GLU A 97 14.18 -18.29 -0.64
C GLU A 97 14.27 -16.77 -0.83
N GLU A 98 15.32 -16.28 -1.51
CA GLU A 98 15.49 -14.85 -1.79
C GLU A 98 14.38 -14.34 -2.71
N PHE A 99 14.00 -15.13 -3.72
CA PHE A 99 12.90 -14.81 -4.63
C PHE A 99 11.58 -14.68 -3.87
N ASN A 100 11.23 -15.68 -3.07
CA ASN A 100 9.97 -15.69 -2.31
C ASN A 100 9.92 -14.56 -1.27
N ALA A 101 11.04 -14.28 -0.59
CA ALA A 101 11.13 -13.16 0.35
C ALA A 101 10.99 -11.80 -0.34
N THR A 102 11.60 -11.64 -1.53
CA THR A 102 11.54 -10.39 -2.31
C THR A 102 10.15 -10.16 -2.87
N LEU A 103 9.56 -11.18 -3.52
CA LEU A 103 8.21 -11.14 -4.06
C LEU A 103 7.19 -10.86 -2.95
N GLY A 104 7.29 -11.58 -1.83
CA GLY A 104 6.43 -11.40 -0.66
C GLY A 104 6.48 -9.98 -0.10
N LEU A 105 7.69 -9.44 0.11
CA LEU A 105 7.84 -8.06 0.57
C LEU A 105 7.24 -7.06 -0.42
N GLN A 106 7.50 -7.21 -1.72
CA GLN A 106 6.96 -6.31 -2.75
C GLN A 106 5.44 -6.29 -2.77
N LYS A 107 4.79 -7.46 -2.66
CA LYS A 107 3.32 -7.54 -2.55
C LYS A 107 2.83 -6.77 -1.33
N ILE A 108 3.44 -7.00 -0.16
CA ILE A 108 3.04 -6.31 1.08
C ILE A 108 3.18 -4.79 0.93
N VAL A 109 4.30 -4.30 0.37
CA VAL A 109 4.53 -2.86 0.17
C VAL A 109 3.50 -2.26 -0.80
N LEU A 110 3.27 -2.89 -1.95
CA LEU A 110 2.34 -2.38 -2.95
C LEU A 110 0.89 -2.42 -2.45
N THR A 111 0.47 -3.53 -1.82
CA THR A 111 -0.86 -3.65 -1.18
C THR A 111 -1.05 -2.54 -0.15
N ALA A 112 -0.06 -2.31 0.72
CA ALA A 112 -0.18 -1.27 1.73
C ALA A 112 -0.26 0.14 1.10
N ASN A 113 0.48 0.40 0.02
CA ASN A 113 0.39 1.67 -0.71
C ASN A 113 -0.99 1.88 -1.35
N VAL A 114 -1.59 0.85 -1.94
CA VAL A 114 -2.98 0.90 -2.44
C VAL A 114 -3.94 1.21 -1.29
N GLU A 115 -3.81 0.49 -0.17
CA GLU A 115 -4.65 0.69 0.99
C GLU A 115 -4.62 2.14 1.51
N ASP A 116 -3.45 2.77 1.61
CA ASP A 116 -3.32 4.17 2.05
C ASP A 116 -4.05 5.15 1.10
N ILE A 117 -3.97 4.92 -0.21
CA ILE A 117 -4.65 5.78 -1.20
C ILE A 117 -6.16 5.68 -1.03
N PHE A 118 -6.69 4.47 -0.88
CA PHE A 118 -8.13 4.25 -0.70
C PHE A 118 -8.65 4.68 0.68
N ASP A 119 -7.86 4.52 1.74
CA ASP A 119 -8.18 5.09 3.07
C ASP A 119 -8.26 6.62 2.99
N GLY A 120 -7.33 7.27 2.27
CA GLY A 120 -7.40 8.70 1.99
C GLY A 120 -8.67 9.12 1.24
N ARG A 121 -9.10 8.35 0.24
CA ARG A 121 -10.34 8.59 -0.51
C ARG A 121 -11.58 8.37 0.33
N PHE A 122 -11.60 7.31 1.14
CA PHE A 122 -12.69 7.03 2.07
C PHE A 122 -12.85 8.17 3.07
N LYS A 123 -11.76 8.65 3.67
CA LYS A 123 -11.75 9.85 4.53
C LYS A 123 -12.26 11.10 3.79
N ALA A 124 -11.97 11.22 2.49
CA ALA A 124 -12.45 12.33 1.68
C ALA A 124 -13.98 12.34 1.50
N LEU A 125 -14.65 11.18 1.50
CA LEU A 125 -16.12 11.09 1.48
C LEU A 125 -16.76 11.73 2.72
N GLN A 126 -16.03 11.76 3.84
CA GLN A 126 -16.47 12.34 5.11
C GLN A 126 -15.87 13.74 5.34
N LYS A 127 -15.11 14.27 4.38
CA LYS A 127 -14.45 15.57 4.51
C LYS A 127 -15.52 16.66 4.70
N ASN A 128 -15.31 17.50 5.71
CA ASN A 128 -16.25 18.56 6.15
C ASN A 128 -17.52 18.07 6.87
N LYS A 129 -17.57 16.81 7.31
CA LYS A 129 -18.59 16.33 8.24
C LYS A 129 -18.07 16.40 9.67
N PRO A 130 -18.76 17.09 10.60
CA PRO A 130 -18.40 17.06 12.01
C PRO A 130 -18.45 15.62 12.56
N GLU A 131 -17.53 15.29 13.46
CA GLU A 131 -17.49 13.97 14.12
C GLU A 131 -18.81 13.62 14.82
N MET A 132 -19.45 14.62 15.45
CA MET A 132 -20.77 14.44 16.06
C MET A 132 -21.84 14.02 15.03
N GLU A 133 -21.76 14.50 13.79
CA GLU A 133 -22.71 14.13 12.73
C GLU A 133 -22.50 12.67 12.31
N THR A 134 -21.25 12.28 12.06
CA THR A 134 -20.92 10.93 11.59
C THR A 134 -21.19 9.86 12.66
N MET A 135 -20.94 10.17 13.94
CA MET A 135 -21.26 9.30 15.08
C MET A 135 -22.76 8.99 15.17
N MET A 136 -23.62 9.91 14.73
CA MET A 136 -25.08 9.77 14.79
C MET A 136 -25.69 9.12 13.55
N TRP A 137 -24.93 8.86 12.48
CA TRP A 137 -25.47 8.23 11.27
C TRP A 137 -26.09 6.86 11.51
N PRO A 138 -25.50 5.93 12.29
CA PRO A 138 -26.09 4.61 12.51
C PRO A 138 -27.47 4.66 13.18
N ALA A 139 -27.65 5.54 14.16
CA ALA A 139 -28.93 5.72 14.83
C ALA A 139 -29.99 6.33 13.89
N GLN A 140 -29.60 7.36 13.13
CA GLN A 140 -30.45 8.00 12.13
C GLN A 140 -30.90 7.03 11.03
N SER A 141 -29.98 6.23 10.48
CA SER A 141 -30.28 5.21 9.47
C SER A 141 -31.23 4.15 10.03
N LYS A 142 -30.94 3.62 11.22
CA LYS A 142 -31.79 2.59 11.85
C LYS A 142 -33.23 3.08 12.02
N GLU A 143 -33.43 4.26 12.58
CA GLU A 143 -34.76 4.82 12.78
C GLU A 143 -35.45 5.18 11.46
N ALA A 144 -34.71 5.71 10.48
CA ALA A 144 -35.28 6.06 9.17
C ALA A 144 -35.80 4.81 8.45
N ASN A 145 -35.00 3.74 8.40
CA ASN A 145 -35.40 2.48 7.78
C ASN A 145 -36.58 1.83 8.53
N ALA A 146 -36.57 1.85 9.86
CA ALA A 146 -37.69 1.34 10.66
C ALA A 146 -38.98 2.13 10.40
N TYR A 147 -38.92 3.46 10.38
CA TYR A 147 -40.05 4.33 10.09
C TYR A 147 -40.62 4.15 8.68
N LYS A 148 -39.75 3.92 7.68
CA LYS A 148 -40.22 3.63 6.31
C LYS A 148 -40.91 2.28 6.18
N ALA A 149 -40.52 1.30 6.99
CA ALA A 149 -41.18 0.00 7.04
C ALA A 149 -42.51 0.06 7.82
N ASP A 150 -42.54 0.81 8.92
CA ASP A 150 -43.71 1.03 9.76
C ASP A 150 -43.65 2.44 10.40
N ASN A 151 -44.54 3.32 9.96
CA ASN A 151 -44.56 4.71 10.39
C ASN A 151 -45.14 4.91 11.80
N THR A 152 -45.52 3.84 12.50
CA THR A 152 -45.98 3.86 13.89
C THR A 152 -44.86 3.59 14.90
N ILE A 153 -43.66 3.22 14.41
CA ILE A 153 -42.49 2.95 15.25
C ILE A 153 -41.97 4.23 15.90
N ASP A 154 -41.57 4.12 17.16
CA ASP A 154 -40.94 5.21 17.89
C ASP A 154 -39.56 5.57 17.27
N THR A 155 -39.34 6.86 17.06
CA THR A 155 -38.14 7.40 16.42
C THR A 155 -37.59 8.57 17.23
N PRO A 156 -37.09 8.35 18.46
CA PRO A 156 -36.70 9.43 19.36
C PRO A 156 -35.58 10.32 18.78
N VAL A 157 -34.64 9.76 18.03
CA VAL A 157 -33.57 10.54 17.39
C VAL A 157 -34.13 11.37 16.24
N LEU A 158 -34.88 10.78 15.31
CA LEU A 158 -35.45 11.51 14.18
C LEU A 158 -36.48 12.52 14.62
N SER A 159 -37.34 12.17 15.59
CA SER A 159 -38.35 13.08 16.15
C SER A 159 -37.69 14.31 16.73
N LYS A 160 -36.61 14.17 17.53
CA LYS A 160 -35.92 15.32 18.11
C LYS A 160 -35.21 16.17 17.06
N LEU A 161 -34.58 15.53 16.07
CA LEU A 161 -33.91 16.23 14.98
C LEU A 161 -34.90 16.96 14.07
N ALA A 162 -36.05 16.34 13.76
CA ALA A 162 -37.11 16.89 12.94
C ALA A 162 -37.78 18.09 13.62
N GLU A 163 -38.12 17.96 14.91
CA GLU A 163 -38.64 19.04 15.76
C GLU A 163 -37.69 20.25 15.74
N THR A 164 -36.40 20.02 16.02
CA THR A 164 -35.38 21.08 16.07
C THR A 164 -35.19 21.77 14.72
N ARG A 165 -35.34 21.03 13.62
CA ARG A 165 -35.15 21.52 12.24
C ARG A 165 -36.43 22.10 11.62
N GLY A 166 -37.59 21.97 12.27
CA GLY A 166 -38.87 22.41 11.74
C GLY A 166 -39.33 21.63 10.49
N ILE A 167 -39.01 20.34 10.40
CA ILE A 167 -39.43 19.44 9.32
C ILE A 167 -40.16 18.22 9.89
N THR A 168 -40.81 17.43 9.04
CA THR A 168 -41.45 16.18 9.48
C THR A 168 -40.46 15.03 9.61
N VAL A 169 -40.79 14.04 10.45
CA VAL A 169 -40.01 12.78 10.56
C VAL A 169 -39.94 12.06 9.22
N SER A 170 -41.03 12.07 8.43
CA SER A 170 -41.06 11.47 7.10
C SER A 170 -40.06 12.14 6.14
N GLU A 171 -40.06 13.47 6.05
CA GLU A 171 -39.11 14.20 5.20
C GLU A 171 -37.66 14.00 5.64
N LEU A 172 -37.41 13.90 6.95
CA LEU A 172 -36.08 13.62 7.47
C LEU A 172 -35.63 12.18 7.14
N ALA A 173 -36.51 11.19 7.32
CA ALA A 173 -36.22 9.80 7.00
C ALA A 173 -35.88 9.60 5.51
N ASP A 174 -36.64 10.22 4.60
CA ASP A 174 -36.37 10.17 3.17
C ASP A 174 -35.00 10.77 2.83
N LYS A 175 -34.65 11.92 3.42
CA LYS A 175 -33.33 12.56 3.22
C LYS A 175 -32.19 11.71 3.75
N ILE A 176 -32.39 11.00 4.87
CA ILE A 176 -31.38 10.12 5.45
C ILE A 176 -31.13 8.94 4.53
N ILE A 177 -32.18 8.26 4.06
CA ILE A 177 -32.05 7.06 3.22
C ILE A 177 -31.39 7.39 1.88
N ILE A 178 -31.73 8.52 1.26
CA ILE A 178 -31.07 8.97 0.02
C ILE A 178 -29.57 9.15 0.26
N LYS A 179 -29.18 9.91 1.29
CA LYS A 179 -27.77 10.17 1.61
C LYS A 179 -27.00 8.92 2.03
N GLU A 180 -27.64 8.04 2.80
CA GLU A 180 -27.10 6.75 3.18
C GLU A 180 -26.82 5.90 1.94
N THR A 181 -27.78 5.84 1.01
CA THR A 181 -27.63 5.09 -0.25
C THR A 181 -26.47 5.63 -1.08
N GLU A 182 -26.39 6.95 -1.28
CA GLU A 182 -25.29 7.60 -2.00
C GLU A 182 -23.93 7.31 -1.35
N TYR A 183 -23.85 7.44 -0.02
CA TYR A 183 -22.63 7.17 0.73
C TYR A 183 -22.21 5.69 0.62
N ASN A 184 -23.15 4.76 0.80
CA ASN A 184 -22.88 3.33 0.74
C ASN A 184 -22.43 2.88 -0.65
N ILE A 185 -23.02 3.44 -1.72
CA ILE A 185 -22.57 3.19 -3.10
C ILE A 185 -21.13 3.69 -3.27
N ALA A 186 -20.82 4.92 -2.86
CA ALA A 186 -19.47 5.46 -2.99
C ALA A 186 -18.44 4.64 -2.20
N VAL A 187 -18.77 4.19 -0.99
CA VAL A 187 -17.90 3.31 -0.19
C VAL A 187 -17.72 1.95 -0.85
N ALA A 188 -18.79 1.35 -1.37
CA ALA A 188 -18.73 0.07 -2.06
C ALA A 188 -17.88 0.14 -3.35
N GLU A 189 -17.99 1.24 -4.11
CA GLU A 189 -17.16 1.50 -5.28
C GLU A 189 -15.67 1.59 -4.91
N LEU A 190 -15.33 2.36 -3.86
CA LEU A 190 -13.95 2.45 -3.39
C LEU A 190 -13.40 1.09 -2.92
N LEU A 191 -14.19 0.34 -2.16
CA LEU A 191 -13.80 -0.98 -1.67
C LEU A 191 -13.57 -1.97 -2.82
N GLY A 192 -14.48 -1.99 -3.81
CA GLY A 192 -14.35 -2.86 -4.98
C GLY A 192 -13.12 -2.54 -5.82
N GLN A 193 -12.83 -1.24 -6.03
CA GLN A 193 -11.61 -0.82 -6.73
C GLN A 193 -10.34 -1.21 -5.97
N GLN A 194 -10.31 -1.00 -4.64
CA GLN A 194 -9.20 -1.41 -3.80
C GLN A 194 -8.94 -2.92 -3.89
N GLN A 195 -10.00 -3.73 -3.75
CA GLN A 195 -9.91 -5.20 -3.81
C GLN A 195 -9.39 -5.66 -5.17
N LYS A 196 -9.91 -5.10 -6.27
CA LYS A 196 -9.44 -5.42 -7.62
C LYS A 196 -7.93 -5.21 -7.77
N LEU A 197 -7.40 -4.06 -7.36
CA LEU A 197 -5.97 -3.75 -7.45
C LEU A 197 -5.13 -4.67 -6.56
N ILE A 198 -5.62 -5.00 -5.36
CA ILE A 198 -4.95 -5.94 -4.47
C ILE A 198 -4.93 -7.35 -5.07
N ASP A 199 -5.99 -7.78 -5.74
CA ASP A 199 -6.06 -9.08 -6.40
C ASP A 199 -5.10 -9.17 -7.59
N GLU A 200 -4.93 -8.09 -8.37
CA GLU A 200 -3.90 -7.98 -9.40
C GLU A 200 -2.49 -8.16 -8.81
N ILE A 201 -2.17 -7.46 -7.72
CA ILE A 201 -0.88 -7.61 -7.00
C ILE A 201 -0.67 -9.05 -6.52
N LYS A 202 -1.72 -9.67 -5.95
CA LYS A 202 -1.64 -11.05 -5.44
C LYS A 202 -1.43 -12.05 -6.56
N ALA A 203 -2.04 -11.83 -7.73
CA ALA A 203 -1.92 -12.69 -8.89
C ALA A 203 -0.52 -12.68 -9.52
N CYS A 204 0.27 -11.61 -9.34
CA CYS A 204 1.66 -11.58 -9.78
C CYS A 204 2.46 -12.72 -9.14
N THR A 205 3.08 -13.56 -9.95
CA THR A 205 3.94 -14.67 -9.51
C THR A 205 5.42 -14.33 -9.65
N GLN A 206 5.74 -13.31 -10.45
CA GLN A 206 7.10 -12.89 -10.73
C GLN A 206 7.37 -11.45 -10.26
N ILE A 207 8.59 -11.19 -9.78
CA ILE A 207 9.04 -9.86 -9.32
C ILE A 207 8.82 -8.77 -10.39
N TYR A 208 8.96 -9.14 -11.65
CA TYR A 208 8.79 -8.20 -12.77
C TYR A 208 7.37 -7.76 -13.01
N GLU A 209 6.41 -8.63 -12.74
CA GLU A 209 5.00 -8.32 -12.89
C GLU A 209 4.62 -7.24 -11.88
N LEU A 210 5.16 -7.31 -10.65
CA LEU A 210 4.99 -6.27 -9.64
C LEU A 210 5.69 -4.97 -9.99
N ILE A 211 6.89 -5.02 -10.57
CA ILE A 211 7.59 -3.81 -11.03
C ILE A 211 6.81 -3.12 -12.14
N LYS A 212 6.30 -3.90 -13.11
CA LYS A 212 5.45 -3.39 -14.17
C LYS A 212 4.15 -2.81 -13.61
N TRP A 213 3.48 -3.56 -12.74
CA TRP A 213 2.24 -3.12 -12.10
C TRP A 213 2.47 -1.80 -11.34
N ASN A 214 3.60 -1.65 -10.66
CA ASN A 214 3.97 -0.42 -9.95
C ASN A 214 4.22 0.76 -10.91
N GLU A 215 4.80 0.53 -12.08
CA GLU A 215 4.93 1.57 -13.13
C GLU A 215 3.56 1.95 -13.69
N ASP A 216 2.75 0.96 -14.06
CA ASP A 216 1.44 1.15 -14.71
C ASP A 216 0.43 1.84 -13.77
N ASN A 217 0.55 1.65 -12.45
CA ASN A 217 -0.44 2.13 -11.49
C ASN A 217 0.04 3.31 -10.64
N PHE A 218 1.34 3.36 -10.29
CA PHE A 218 1.92 4.43 -9.47
C PHE A 218 2.88 5.34 -10.25
N GLY A 219 3.17 5.06 -11.53
CA GLY A 219 4.09 5.86 -12.32
C GLY A 219 5.55 5.78 -11.83
N ILE A 220 5.90 4.73 -11.10
CA ILE A 220 7.27 4.52 -10.60
C ILE A 220 8.07 3.79 -11.66
N GLN A 221 9.00 4.50 -12.30
CA GLN A 221 9.81 3.96 -13.39
C GLN A 221 10.55 2.66 -13.00
N ALA A 222 10.36 1.63 -13.81
CA ALA A 222 11.14 0.40 -13.74
C ALA A 222 12.59 0.64 -14.18
N PRO A 223 13.58 -0.09 -13.63
CA PRO A 223 14.97 0.08 -14.01
C PRO A 223 15.17 -0.17 -15.53
N VAL A 224 15.87 0.73 -16.23
CA VAL A 224 15.99 0.67 -17.71
C VAL A 224 16.58 -0.65 -18.22
N GLN A 225 17.60 -1.17 -17.54
CA GLN A 225 18.25 -2.46 -17.86
C GLN A 225 17.27 -3.64 -17.76
N SER A 226 16.27 -3.52 -16.90
CA SER A 226 15.20 -4.48 -16.67
C SER A 226 14.13 -4.42 -17.75
N ILE A 227 13.83 -3.20 -18.22
CA ILE A 227 12.87 -2.94 -19.31
C ILE A 227 13.44 -3.45 -20.64
N SER A 228 14.73 -3.25 -20.94
CA SER A 228 15.30 -3.66 -22.23
C SER A 228 15.25 -5.17 -22.49
N GLU A 229 15.32 -5.99 -21.45
CA GLU A 229 15.26 -7.46 -21.57
C GLU A 229 13.82 -7.99 -21.77
N TRP A 230 12.81 -7.31 -21.22
CA TRP A 230 11.43 -7.83 -21.15
C TRP A 230 10.40 -7.01 -21.93
N TYR A 231 10.73 -5.77 -22.27
CA TYR A 231 9.91 -4.83 -23.05
C TYR A 231 10.81 -4.07 -24.05
N PRO A 232 11.42 -4.77 -25.02
CA PRO A 232 12.30 -4.16 -26.01
C PRO A 232 11.60 -3.06 -26.84
N GLU A 233 10.28 -3.07 -26.90
CA GLU A 233 9.49 -2.03 -27.55
C GLU A 233 9.54 -0.68 -26.83
N LEU A 234 9.78 -0.65 -25.52
CA LEU A 234 9.85 0.58 -24.72
C LEU A 234 11.25 1.21 -24.69
N VAL A 235 12.25 0.54 -25.25
CA VAL A 235 13.62 1.03 -25.35
C VAL A 235 14.02 1.32 -26.80
N ASP A 236 14.79 2.37 -26.99
CA ASP A 236 15.38 2.77 -28.28
C ASP A 236 16.61 1.91 -28.61
N GLU A 237 17.20 2.18 -29.76
CA GLU A 237 18.40 1.49 -30.26
C GLU A 237 19.63 1.63 -29.33
N ASN A 238 19.62 2.61 -28.44
CA ASN A 238 20.68 2.84 -27.44
C ASN A 238 20.36 2.18 -26.09
N GLY A 239 19.24 1.44 -25.99
CA GLY A 239 18.77 0.84 -24.75
C GLY A 239 18.19 1.86 -23.75
N LEU A 240 17.85 3.06 -24.21
CA LEU A 240 17.21 4.11 -23.41
C LEU A 240 15.70 4.06 -23.58
N ARG A 241 14.93 4.46 -22.55
CA ARG A 241 13.46 4.44 -22.64
C ARG A 241 12.96 5.46 -23.67
N LYS A 242 12.12 5.03 -24.61
CA LYS A 242 11.59 5.87 -25.72
C LYS A 242 10.67 7.00 -25.26
N VAL A 243 9.95 6.79 -24.14
CA VAL A 243 8.95 7.72 -23.62
C VAL A 243 9.20 7.93 -22.13
N SER A 244 8.93 9.13 -21.63
CA SER A 244 8.98 9.40 -20.18
C SER A 244 7.85 8.66 -19.45
N VAL A 245 8.08 8.26 -18.19
CA VAL A 245 7.00 7.70 -17.37
C VAL A 245 6.10 8.85 -16.95
N ASP A 246 4.79 8.67 -17.04
CA ASP A 246 3.86 9.56 -16.36
C ASP A 246 3.83 9.17 -14.87
N HIS A 247 4.29 10.07 -14.01
CA HIS A 247 4.48 9.82 -12.58
C HIS A 247 3.19 10.01 -11.76
N SER A 248 2.02 10.07 -12.42
CA SER A 248 0.72 10.13 -11.76
C SER A 248 0.20 8.75 -11.35
N ILE A 249 -0.52 8.71 -10.24
CA ILE A 249 -1.30 7.54 -9.82
C ILE A 249 -2.48 7.37 -10.78
N LYS A 250 -2.67 6.16 -11.33
CA LYS A 250 -3.57 5.90 -12.47
C LYS A 250 -4.96 5.40 -12.10
N PHE A 251 -5.17 5.05 -10.84
CA PHE A 251 -6.46 4.67 -10.28
C PHE A 251 -6.86 5.72 -9.27
#